data_AF-A0A6J1LQA5-F1
#
_entry.id   AF-A0A6J1LQA5-F1
#
_cell.length_a   1.000
_cell.length_b   1.000
_cell.length_c   1.000
_cell.angle_alpha   90.00
_cell.angle_beta   90.00
_cell.angle_gamma   90.00
#
_symmetry.space_group_name_H-M   'P 1'
#
loop_
_entity.id
_entity.type
_entity.pdbx_description
1 polymer ?
#
loop_
_entity_poly.entity_id
_entity_poly.type
_entity_poly.pdbx_seq_one_letter_code
_entity_poly.pdbx_strand_id
1 'polypeptide(L)'
;MVDSIDHIVKLLPRFADIEELLQNEVEAKYILKRAADYFGNPHSNGEEEISYLICALVDKNWEHIHSGHFSSVPVTIRKIYALGCYFKIFFLLLEDRSLEQRELCSAILDEAQLLGCTDKLYEKCNELKQALMKYLDKDAIKMTMNPLPILAPVERRITDCDIPTLDAPSIMEFRIKCYQELQPTLLLNTINHWPAMTKWRDLNYLLKVAGNRTVPIEIGSNYASDEWSQQLVKLRDFLYRQFSQTKGDQEIEYLAQHELFAQIPALQADICVPDYCTVSATNEADVDIKAWLGPRHTISPMHNDPKHNLLCQVFGCKRIILASSADTEYLYPHESEFLNNTSQIDAAKPDFDRFPLLKSVRFYKLLLQPGDCLYLPPKWWHDVRSETDSFSVSFWWE
;
A
#
# COMPACT_ATOMS: atom_id res chain seq x y z
N MET A 1 15.20 -18.31 -21.40
CA MET A 1 13.84 -18.51 -21.94
C MET A 1 12.84 -18.75 -20.80
N VAL A 2 12.72 -17.80 -19.87
CA VAL A 2 11.78 -17.86 -18.72
C VAL A 2 10.69 -16.78 -18.84
N ASP A 3 10.83 -15.85 -19.80
CA ASP A 3 9.99 -14.65 -19.93
C ASP A 3 9.12 -14.66 -21.20
N SER A 4 8.84 -15.82 -21.81
CA SER A 4 7.91 -15.91 -22.94
C SER A 4 6.48 -16.08 -22.44
N ILE A 5 5.52 -15.46 -23.11
CA ILE A 5 4.09 -15.56 -22.77
C ILE A 5 3.62 -17.03 -22.67
N ASP A 6 4.15 -17.91 -23.52
CA ASP A 6 3.87 -19.36 -23.51
C ASP A 6 4.27 -20.06 -22.21
N HIS A 7 5.27 -19.54 -21.49
CA HIS A 7 5.64 -20.02 -20.18
C HIS A 7 4.65 -19.53 -19.12
N ILE A 8 4.27 -18.25 -19.19
CA ILE A 8 3.36 -17.61 -18.23
C ILE A 8 1.96 -18.24 -18.32
N VAL A 9 1.49 -18.62 -19.51
CA VAL A 9 0.22 -19.36 -19.70
C VAL A 9 0.16 -20.63 -18.84
N LYS A 10 1.30 -21.31 -18.61
CA LYS A 10 1.36 -22.53 -17.78
C LYS A 10 1.14 -22.27 -16.28
N LEU A 11 1.14 -21.01 -15.87
CA LEU A 11 0.88 -20.55 -14.51
C LEU A 11 -0.60 -20.15 -14.31
N LEU A 12 -1.42 -20.14 -15.37
CA LEU A 12 -2.87 -20.01 -15.24
C LEU A 12 -3.44 -21.24 -14.50
N PRO A 13 -4.54 -21.06 -13.75
CA PRO A 13 -5.19 -22.17 -13.07
C PRO A 13 -5.80 -23.14 -14.08
N ARG A 14 -5.68 -24.43 -13.80
CA ARG A 14 -6.55 -25.45 -14.39
C ARG A 14 -7.91 -25.36 -13.71
N PHE A 15 -8.96 -25.84 -14.38
CA PHE A 15 -10.30 -25.81 -13.80
C PHE A 15 -10.38 -26.50 -12.43
N ALA A 16 -9.66 -27.62 -12.26
CA ALA A 16 -9.58 -28.34 -10.98
C ALA A 16 -9.04 -27.49 -9.83
N ASP A 17 -8.18 -26.49 -10.11
CA ASP A 17 -7.57 -25.63 -9.10
C ASP A 17 -8.58 -24.61 -8.53
N ILE A 18 -9.65 -24.32 -9.28
CA ILE A 18 -10.64 -23.27 -8.96
C ILE A 18 -12.08 -23.80 -8.86
N GLU A 19 -12.31 -25.09 -9.07
CA GLU A 19 -13.67 -25.65 -9.09
C GLU A 19 -14.40 -25.47 -7.75
N GLU A 20 -13.70 -25.69 -6.63
CA GLU A 20 -14.28 -25.55 -5.28
C GLU A 20 -14.77 -24.13 -5.02
N LEU A 21 -13.98 -23.13 -5.45
CA LEU A 21 -14.31 -21.71 -5.32
C LEU A 21 -15.59 -21.33 -6.08
N LEU A 22 -15.89 -22.05 -7.16
CA LEU A 22 -16.98 -21.75 -8.09
C LEU A 22 -18.24 -22.60 -7.86
N GLN A 23 -18.28 -23.42 -6.79
CA GLN A 23 -19.37 -24.39 -6.56
C GLN A 23 -20.77 -23.78 -6.61
N ASN A 24 -20.94 -22.56 -6.10
CA ASN A 24 -22.24 -21.87 -6.01
C ASN A 24 -22.46 -20.84 -7.13
N GLU A 25 -21.51 -20.68 -8.04
CA GLU A 25 -21.49 -19.62 -9.05
C GLU A 25 -21.57 -20.22 -10.45
N VAL A 26 -22.76 -20.73 -10.82
CA VAL A 26 -22.98 -21.57 -12.02
C VAL A 26 -22.45 -20.92 -13.31
N GLU A 27 -22.71 -19.63 -13.50
CA GLU A 27 -22.28 -18.88 -14.67
C GLU A 27 -20.76 -18.73 -14.70
N ALA A 28 -20.15 -18.26 -13.60
CA ALA A 28 -18.69 -18.14 -13.49
C ALA A 28 -18.00 -19.49 -13.65
N LYS A 29 -18.57 -20.56 -13.06
CA LYS A 29 -18.10 -21.95 -13.20
C LYS A 29 -18.06 -22.37 -14.66
N TYR A 30 -19.12 -22.11 -15.43
CA TYR A 30 -19.17 -22.44 -16.85
C TYR A 30 -18.12 -21.65 -17.66
N ILE A 31 -18.06 -20.33 -17.48
CA ILE A 31 -17.19 -19.44 -18.26
C ILE A 31 -15.71 -19.72 -17.95
N LEU A 32 -15.32 -19.75 -16.67
CA LEU A 32 -13.94 -19.98 -16.26
C LEU A 32 -13.47 -21.40 -16.58
N LYS A 33 -14.37 -22.40 -16.57
CA LYS A 33 -14.04 -23.74 -17.08
C LYS A 33 -13.64 -23.70 -18.54
N ARG A 34 -14.44 -23.06 -19.40
CA ARG A 34 -14.14 -22.96 -20.83
C ARG A 34 -12.81 -22.26 -21.08
N ALA A 35 -12.52 -21.17 -20.37
CA ALA A 35 -11.24 -20.48 -20.48
C ALA A 35 -10.06 -21.33 -20.01
N ALA A 36 -10.17 -21.99 -18.85
CA ALA A 36 -9.14 -22.88 -18.33
C ALA A 36 -8.88 -24.09 -19.24
N ASP A 37 -9.93 -24.65 -19.84
CA ASP A 37 -9.83 -25.76 -20.79
C ASP A 37 -9.16 -25.30 -22.10
N TYR A 38 -9.51 -24.11 -22.61
CA TYR A 38 -8.91 -23.52 -23.82
C TYR A 38 -7.39 -23.30 -23.66
N PHE A 39 -6.96 -22.59 -22.61
CA PHE A 39 -5.53 -22.40 -22.35
C PHE A 39 -4.83 -23.70 -21.96
N GLY A 40 -5.60 -24.69 -21.53
CA GLY A 40 -5.11 -26.00 -21.21
C GLY A 40 -4.90 -26.93 -22.40
N ASN A 41 -5.58 -26.69 -23.52
CA ASN A 41 -5.47 -27.38 -24.80
C ASN A 41 -5.89 -26.44 -25.96
N PRO A 42 -4.96 -25.63 -26.52
CA PRO A 42 -5.27 -24.54 -27.46
C PRO A 42 -5.86 -24.95 -28.81
N HIS A 43 -6.11 -26.25 -29.05
CA HIS A 43 -6.74 -26.75 -30.27
C HIS A 43 -8.27 -26.73 -30.22
N SER A 44 -8.88 -26.21 -29.15
CA SER A 44 -10.32 -26.07 -29.02
C SER A 44 -10.86 -24.89 -29.82
N ASN A 45 -11.86 -25.12 -30.66
CA ASN A 45 -12.63 -24.05 -31.32
C ASN A 45 -13.37 -23.18 -30.28
N GLY A 46 -13.60 -21.91 -30.62
CA GLY A 46 -14.43 -20.99 -29.84
C GLY A 46 -13.68 -19.92 -29.04
N GLU A 47 -12.43 -19.61 -29.40
CA GLU A 47 -11.62 -18.54 -28.78
C GLU A 47 -12.40 -17.22 -28.64
N GLU A 48 -12.99 -16.72 -29.72
CA GLU A 48 -13.73 -15.45 -29.74
C GLU A 48 -14.95 -15.47 -28.80
N GLU A 49 -15.69 -16.58 -28.78
CA GLU A 49 -16.83 -16.77 -27.88
C GLU A 49 -16.37 -16.80 -26.42
N ILE A 50 -15.28 -17.50 -26.11
CA ILE A 50 -14.75 -17.61 -24.74
C ILE A 50 -14.20 -16.27 -24.29
N SER A 51 -13.48 -15.54 -25.15
CA SER A 51 -12.99 -14.19 -24.88
C SER A 51 -14.15 -13.24 -24.54
N TYR A 52 -15.22 -13.26 -25.35
CA TYR A 52 -16.42 -12.47 -25.08
C TYR A 52 -17.08 -12.82 -23.74
N LEU A 53 -17.23 -14.12 -23.43
CA LEU A 53 -17.78 -14.56 -22.14
C LEU A 53 -16.92 -14.12 -20.95
N ILE A 54 -15.60 -14.16 -21.08
CA ILE A 54 -14.68 -13.69 -20.05
C ILE A 54 -14.80 -12.18 -19.84
N CYS A 55 -14.89 -11.39 -20.90
CA CYS A 55 -15.15 -9.96 -20.80
C CYS A 55 -16.48 -9.67 -20.09
N ALA A 56 -17.56 -10.34 -20.49
CA ALA A 56 -18.87 -10.18 -19.83
C ALA A 56 -18.83 -10.58 -18.35
N LEU A 57 -18.08 -11.64 -17.99
CA LEU A 57 -17.89 -12.03 -16.60
C LEU A 57 -17.14 -10.97 -15.79
N VAL A 58 -16.06 -10.40 -16.35
CA VAL A 58 -15.30 -9.31 -15.72
C VAL A 58 -16.19 -8.10 -15.49
N ASP A 59 -16.91 -7.65 -16.52
CA ASP A 59 -17.75 -6.46 -16.47
C ASP A 59 -18.90 -6.65 -15.46
N LYS A 60 -19.56 -7.82 -15.45
CA LYS A 60 -20.59 -8.15 -14.46
C LYS A 60 -20.05 -8.06 -13.03
N ASN A 61 -18.89 -8.67 -12.75
CA ASN A 61 -18.33 -8.66 -11.40
C ASN A 61 -17.80 -7.27 -11.03
N TRP A 62 -17.31 -6.49 -11.99
CA TRP A 62 -16.97 -5.08 -11.80
C TRP A 62 -18.18 -4.28 -11.33
N GLU A 63 -19.33 -4.43 -11.99
CA GLU A 63 -20.58 -3.77 -11.59
C GLU A 63 -21.01 -4.17 -10.18
N HIS A 64 -20.87 -5.46 -9.82
CA HIS A 64 -21.14 -5.92 -8.45
C HIS A 64 -20.21 -5.28 -7.42
N ILE A 65 -18.92 -5.11 -7.74
CA ILE A 65 -17.94 -4.47 -6.86
C ILE A 65 -18.28 -2.98 -6.64
N HIS A 66 -18.78 -2.30 -7.67
CA HIS A 66 -19.10 -0.87 -7.64
C HIS A 66 -20.57 -0.58 -7.29
N SER A 67 -21.38 -1.61 -7.05
CA SER A 67 -22.77 -1.48 -6.61
C SER A 67 -22.88 -1.61 -5.09
N GLY A 68 -23.07 -0.48 -4.42
CA GLY A 68 -23.23 -0.43 -2.96
C GLY A 68 -21.88 -0.29 -2.23
N HIS A 69 -21.84 -0.70 -0.97
CA HIS A 69 -20.65 -0.51 -0.13
C HIS A 69 -19.63 -1.62 -0.38
N PHE A 70 -18.35 -1.28 -0.60
CA PHE A 70 -17.31 -2.26 -0.95
C PHE A 70 -17.14 -3.38 0.10
N SER A 71 -17.29 -3.06 1.39
CA SER A 71 -17.21 -4.07 2.46
C SER A 71 -18.33 -5.13 2.42
N SER A 72 -19.42 -4.85 1.68
CA SER A 72 -20.53 -5.79 1.48
C SER A 72 -20.32 -6.73 0.29
N VAL A 73 -19.28 -6.49 -0.53
CA VAL A 73 -19.00 -7.30 -1.71
C VAL A 73 -18.47 -8.67 -1.26
N PRO A 74 -19.13 -9.78 -1.64
CA PRO A 74 -18.68 -11.11 -1.25
C PRO A 74 -17.26 -11.41 -1.73
N VAL A 75 -16.46 -12.05 -0.87
CA VAL A 75 -15.07 -12.44 -1.22
C VAL A 75 -15.04 -13.31 -2.48
N THR A 76 -16.02 -14.21 -2.66
CA THR A 76 -16.13 -15.05 -3.86
C THR A 76 -16.26 -14.23 -5.15
N ILE A 77 -17.06 -13.16 -5.15
CA ILE A 77 -17.19 -12.23 -6.29
C ILE A 77 -15.85 -11.56 -6.61
N ARG A 78 -15.15 -11.08 -5.58
CA ARG A 78 -13.81 -10.48 -5.74
C ARG A 78 -12.77 -11.48 -6.26
N LYS A 79 -12.86 -12.75 -5.87
CA LYS A 79 -12.00 -13.82 -6.40
C LYS A 79 -12.33 -14.16 -7.85
N ILE A 80 -13.61 -14.23 -8.21
CA ILE A 80 -14.07 -14.44 -9.59
C ILE A 80 -13.63 -13.31 -10.50
N TYR A 81 -13.77 -12.06 -10.05
CA TYR A 81 -13.27 -10.88 -10.75
C TYR A 81 -11.78 -11.01 -11.06
N ALA A 82 -10.95 -11.32 -10.07
CA ALA A 82 -9.51 -11.51 -10.25
C ALA A 82 -9.17 -12.61 -11.27
N LEU A 83 -9.84 -13.77 -11.19
CA LEU A 83 -9.68 -14.86 -12.17
C LEU A 83 -10.08 -14.41 -13.59
N GLY A 84 -11.21 -13.74 -13.72
CA GLY A 84 -11.69 -13.20 -15.00
C GLY A 84 -10.67 -12.22 -15.60
N CYS A 85 -10.13 -11.31 -14.80
CA CYS A 85 -9.07 -10.38 -15.23
C CYS A 85 -7.82 -11.12 -15.73
N TYR A 86 -7.37 -12.17 -15.03
CA TYR A 86 -6.23 -12.97 -15.49
C TYR A 86 -6.49 -13.59 -16.86
N PHE A 87 -7.63 -14.27 -17.05
CA PHE A 87 -7.95 -14.84 -18.36
C PHE A 87 -8.13 -13.76 -19.44
N LYS A 88 -8.78 -12.63 -19.12
CA LYS A 88 -8.95 -11.47 -20.02
C LYS A 88 -7.60 -10.97 -20.53
N ILE A 89 -6.61 -10.81 -19.64
CA ILE A 89 -5.24 -10.43 -20.01
C ILE A 89 -4.67 -11.38 -21.06
N PHE A 90 -4.82 -12.69 -20.89
CA PHE A 90 -4.25 -13.63 -21.86
C PHE A 90 -4.96 -13.61 -23.21
N PHE A 91 -6.29 -13.48 -23.25
CA PHE A 91 -7.00 -13.30 -24.53
C PHE A 91 -6.57 -12.03 -25.25
N LEU A 92 -6.46 -10.91 -24.53
CA LEU A 92 -5.93 -9.66 -25.08
C LEU A 92 -4.50 -9.80 -25.62
N LEU A 93 -3.65 -10.61 -24.98
CA LEU A 93 -2.27 -10.89 -25.41
C LEU A 93 -2.15 -11.91 -26.56
N LEU A 94 -3.23 -12.63 -26.88
CA LEU A 94 -3.34 -13.44 -28.10
C LEU A 94 -3.64 -12.55 -29.30
N GLU A 95 -4.49 -11.52 -29.12
CA GLU A 95 -4.88 -10.57 -30.16
C GLU A 95 -3.73 -9.62 -30.54
N ASP A 96 -3.11 -8.97 -29.55
CA ASP A 96 -2.01 -8.02 -29.77
C ASP A 96 -0.98 -8.07 -28.62
N ARG A 97 0.28 -7.77 -28.95
CA ARG A 97 1.40 -7.70 -27.99
C ARG A 97 2.16 -6.37 -28.06
N SER A 98 1.56 -5.37 -28.70
CA SER A 98 2.04 -3.99 -28.73
C SER A 98 2.26 -3.44 -27.32
N LEU A 99 2.99 -2.33 -27.23
CA LEU A 99 3.19 -1.64 -25.95
C LEU A 99 1.86 -1.15 -25.38
N GLU A 100 0.98 -0.61 -26.22
CA GLU A 100 -0.35 -0.12 -25.86
C GLU A 100 -1.21 -1.25 -25.27
N GLN A 101 -1.22 -2.42 -25.92
CA GLN A 101 -1.95 -3.58 -25.41
C GLN A 101 -1.42 -4.07 -24.07
N ARG A 102 -0.09 -4.04 -23.88
CA ARG A 102 0.54 -4.43 -22.60
C ARG A 102 0.27 -3.42 -21.49
N GLU A 103 0.19 -2.13 -21.79
CA GLU A 103 -0.23 -1.10 -20.83
C GLU A 103 -1.70 -1.32 -20.39
N LEU A 104 -2.59 -1.64 -21.32
CA LEU A 104 -3.98 -2.02 -20.99
C LEU A 104 -4.03 -3.27 -20.09
N CYS A 105 -3.29 -4.32 -20.45
CA CYS A 105 -3.20 -5.52 -19.63
C CYS A 105 -2.61 -5.26 -18.25
N SER A 106 -1.64 -4.34 -18.14
CA SER A 106 -1.06 -3.91 -16.86
C SER A 106 -2.10 -3.24 -15.97
N ALA A 107 -2.93 -2.36 -16.55
CA ALA A 107 -4.05 -1.75 -15.81
C ALA A 107 -5.07 -2.80 -15.31
N ILE A 108 -5.44 -3.78 -16.15
CA ILE A 108 -6.33 -4.88 -15.76
C ILE A 108 -5.72 -5.71 -14.62
N LEU A 109 -4.41 -5.97 -14.67
CA LEU A 109 -3.69 -6.71 -13.62
C LEU A 109 -3.66 -5.93 -12.30
N ASP A 110 -3.54 -4.61 -12.35
CA ASP A 110 -3.60 -3.74 -11.19
C ASP A 110 -5.00 -3.73 -10.56
N GLU A 111 -6.04 -3.59 -11.37
CA GLU A 111 -7.43 -3.65 -10.87
C GLU A 111 -7.75 -5.00 -10.24
N ALA A 112 -7.27 -6.10 -10.81
CA ALA A 112 -7.43 -7.44 -10.23
C ALA A 112 -6.81 -7.56 -8.83
N GLN A 113 -5.70 -6.85 -8.58
CA GLN A 113 -5.03 -6.82 -7.29
C GLN A 113 -5.70 -5.86 -6.29
N LEU A 114 -6.13 -4.69 -6.76
CA LEU A 114 -6.72 -3.64 -5.92
C LEU A 114 -8.17 -3.95 -5.53
N LEU A 115 -8.98 -4.39 -6.50
CA LEU A 115 -10.43 -4.61 -6.33
C LEU A 115 -10.76 -6.08 -6.10
N GLY A 116 -9.99 -6.97 -6.73
CA GLY A 116 -10.16 -8.42 -6.57
C GLY A 116 -9.63 -8.93 -5.23
N CYS A 117 -9.68 -10.26 -5.06
CA CYS A 117 -9.04 -10.96 -3.95
C CYS A 117 -8.10 -12.01 -4.55
N THR A 118 -6.79 -11.77 -4.47
CA THR A 118 -5.78 -12.67 -5.04
C THR A 118 -5.22 -13.68 -4.03
N ASP A 119 -5.63 -13.55 -2.77
CA ASP A 119 -5.17 -14.38 -1.66
C ASP A 119 -5.78 -15.78 -1.72
N LYS A 120 -4.88 -16.78 -1.65
CA LYS A 120 -5.24 -18.21 -1.70
C LYS A 120 -6.23 -18.48 -2.84
N LEU A 121 -6.01 -17.86 -4.00
CA LEU A 121 -6.85 -18.03 -5.17
C LEU A 121 -6.62 -19.41 -5.80
N TYR A 122 -5.34 -19.78 -5.92
CA TYR A 122 -4.81 -21.10 -6.29
C TYR A 122 -3.29 -21.09 -6.03
N GLU A 123 -2.65 -22.26 -6.02
CA GLU A 123 -1.24 -22.44 -5.58
C GLU A 123 -0.25 -21.50 -6.29
N LYS A 124 -0.36 -21.36 -7.61
CA LYS A 124 0.58 -20.59 -8.45
C LYS A 124 0.20 -19.12 -8.67
N CYS A 125 -0.83 -18.62 -7.99
CA CYS A 125 -1.32 -17.24 -8.19
C CYS A 125 -0.21 -16.18 -8.03
N ASN A 126 0.63 -16.32 -7.01
CA ASN A 126 1.72 -15.37 -6.77
C ASN A 126 2.82 -15.43 -7.86
N GLU A 127 3.14 -16.64 -8.32
CA GLU A 127 4.10 -16.84 -9.42
C GLU A 127 3.56 -16.25 -10.73
N LEU A 128 2.26 -16.47 -11.03
CA LEU A 128 1.60 -15.87 -12.19
C LEU A 128 1.67 -14.34 -12.14
N LYS A 129 1.28 -13.72 -11.02
CA LYS A 129 1.32 -12.26 -10.85
C LYS A 129 2.71 -11.71 -11.13
N GLN A 130 3.74 -12.30 -10.52
CA GLN A 130 5.13 -11.85 -10.70
C GLN A 130 5.60 -11.98 -12.15
N ALA A 131 5.30 -13.10 -12.80
CA ALA A 131 5.66 -13.33 -14.19
C ALA A 131 4.93 -12.37 -15.15
N LEU A 132 3.62 -12.15 -14.94
CA LEU A 132 2.83 -11.19 -15.72
C LEU A 132 3.35 -9.76 -15.55
N MET A 133 3.55 -9.30 -14.31
CA MET A 133 4.10 -7.96 -14.05
C MET A 133 5.41 -7.75 -14.79
N LYS A 134 6.35 -8.71 -14.66
CA LYS A 134 7.66 -8.63 -15.34
C LYS A 134 7.52 -8.56 -16.87
N TYR A 135 6.58 -9.29 -17.45
CA TYR A 135 6.34 -9.31 -18.89
C TYR A 135 5.67 -8.01 -19.40
N LEU A 136 4.65 -7.54 -18.68
CA LEU A 136 3.88 -6.36 -19.05
C LEU A 136 4.72 -5.08 -18.90
N ASP A 137 5.51 -4.98 -17.83
CA ASP A 137 6.34 -3.80 -17.55
C ASP A 137 7.64 -3.77 -18.37
N LYS A 138 7.92 -4.83 -19.14
CA LYS A 138 9.11 -4.89 -19.97
C LYS A 138 9.10 -3.76 -21.00
N ASP A 139 10.12 -2.91 -20.94
CA ASP A 139 10.25 -1.72 -21.80
C ASP A 139 9.16 -0.64 -21.59
N ALA A 140 8.26 -0.78 -20.60
CA ALA A 140 7.17 0.18 -20.33
C ALA A 140 7.65 1.59 -19.93
N ILE A 141 8.87 1.68 -19.40
CA ILE A 141 9.48 2.93 -18.93
C ILE A 141 10.57 3.40 -19.92
N LYS A 142 10.87 2.60 -20.95
CA LYS A 142 11.75 3.05 -22.03
C LYS A 142 10.94 3.95 -22.96
N MET A 143 10.82 5.23 -22.59
CA MET A 143 10.83 6.42 -23.47
C MET A 143 10.22 7.65 -22.78
N THR A 144 10.80 8.82 -23.08
CA THR A 144 10.26 10.20 -23.01
C THR A 144 10.31 11.07 -21.74
N MET A 145 10.66 10.58 -20.55
CA MET A 145 10.72 11.46 -19.37
C MET A 145 12.14 11.71 -18.84
N ASN A 146 12.40 12.94 -18.36
CA ASN A 146 13.66 13.32 -17.73
C ASN A 146 13.92 12.44 -16.50
N PRO A 147 15.18 12.12 -16.16
CA PRO A 147 15.46 11.32 -14.97
C PRO A 147 14.93 12.01 -13.71
N LEU A 148 14.32 11.23 -12.81
CA LEU A 148 13.91 11.71 -11.49
C LEU A 148 15.16 11.97 -10.63
N PRO A 149 15.07 12.85 -9.61
CA PRO A 149 16.23 13.14 -8.77
C PRO A 149 16.62 11.96 -7.90
N ILE A 150 17.92 11.88 -7.60
CA ILE A 150 18.42 11.09 -6.46
C ILE A 150 18.36 12.01 -5.24
N LEU A 151 17.54 11.65 -4.26
CA LEU A 151 17.35 12.47 -3.07
C LEU A 151 18.62 12.47 -2.21
N ALA A 152 19.07 13.69 -1.86
CA ALA A 152 20.18 13.87 -0.95
C ALA A 152 19.84 13.25 0.42
N PRO A 153 20.80 12.59 1.09
CA PRO A 153 20.59 12.13 2.45
C PRO A 153 20.30 13.34 3.36
N VAL A 154 19.30 13.20 4.23
CA VAL A 154 19.03 14.23 5.24
C VAL A 154 20.06 14.10 6.35
N GLU A 155 20.72 15.21 6.68
CA GLU A 155 21.64 15.23 7.82
C GLU A 155 20.89 14.96 9.12
N ARG A 156 21.40 14.01 9.89
CA ARG A 156 20.82 13.66 11.19
C ARG A 156 20.98 14.83 12.14
N ARG A 157 19.88 15.23 12.76
CA ARG A 157 19.81 16.34 13.71
C ARG A 157 19.69 15.78 15.12
N ILE A 158 20.38 16.42 16.06
CA ILE A 158 20.13 16.24 17.48
C ILE A 158 18.90 17.07 17.81
N THR A 159 17.82 16.42 18.23
CA THR A 159 16.56 17.08 18.60
C THR A 159 16.10 16.54 19.94
N ASP A 160 15.43 17.39 20.71
CA ASP A 160 14.72 16.94 21.90
C ASP A 160 13.64 15.92 21.51
N CYS A 161 13.44 14.93 22.37
CA CYS A 161 12.45 13.88 22.22
C CYS A 161 11.71 13.74 23.56
N ASP A 162 10.40 13.96 23.55
CA ASP A 162 9.61 13.95 24.79
C ASP A 162 9.25 12.53 25.27
N ILE A 163 9.56 11.50 24.46
CA ILE A 163 9.33 10.09 24.77
C ILE A 163 10.66 9.34 24.99
N PRO A 164 10.64 8.18 25.66
CA PRO A 164 11.84 7.34 25.80
C PRO A 164 12.49 7.03 24.45
N THR A 165 13.83 6.98 24.46
CA THR A 165 14.64 6.62 23.31
C THR A 165 15.45 5.38 23.64
N LEU A 166 15.50 4.41 22.72
CA LEU A 166 16.30 3.20 22.84
C LEU A 166 17.08 3.01 21.53
N ASP A 167 18.37 2.70 21.62
CA ASP A 167 19.20 2.46 20.43
C ASP A 167 19.20 0.97 20.09
N ALA A 168 18.52 0.62 18.98
CA ALA A 168 18.35 -0.75 18.48
C ALA A 168 18.18 -1.80 19.61
N PRO A 169 17.17 -1.66 20.50
CA PRO A 169 17.08 -2.48 21.70
C PRO A 169 16.91 -3.96 21.38
N SER A 170 17.32 -4.83 22.30
CA SER A 170 17.02 -6.26 22.19
C SER A 170 15.50 -6.50 22.20
N ILE A 171 15.03 -7.62 21.63
CA ILE A 171 13.61 -8.00 21.66
C ILE A 171 13.07 -8.03 23.09
N MET A 172 13.87 -8.51 24.06
CA MET A 172 13.47 -8.57 25.46
C MET A 172 13.34 -7.18 26.08
N GLU A 173 14.25 -6.27 25.76
CA GLU A 173 14.19 -4.90 26.24
C GLU A 173 12.99 -4.15 25.64
N PHE A 174 12.75 -4.29 24.34
CA PHE A 174 11.56 -3.75 23.69
C PHE A 174 10.28 -4.31 24.32
N ARG A 175 10.22 -5.63 24.55
CA ARG A 175 9.06 -6.28 25.18
C ARG A 175 8.74 -5.69 26.55
N ILE A 176 9.74 -5.59 27.42
CA ILE A 176 9.56 -5.10 28.79
C ILE A 176 9.28 -3.60 28.81
N LYS A 177 10.10 -2.79 28.12
CA LYS A 177 10.07 -1.34 28.29
C LYS A 177 9.05 -0.62 27.40
N CYS A 178 8.65 -1.24 26.29
CA CYS A 178 7.81 -0.61 25.28
C CYS A 178 6.46 -1.34 25.16
N TYR A 179 6.49 -2.62 24.79
CA TYR A 179 5.29 -3.37 24.44
C TYR A 179 4.37 -3.60 25.65
N GLN A 180 4.88 -4.17 26.73
CA GLN A 180 4.10 -4.48 27.94
C GLN A 180 3.62 -3.22 28.68
N GLU A 181 4.43 -2.17 28.68
CA GLU A 181 4.11 -0.88 29.32
C GLU A 181 3.20 0.01 28.45
N LEU A 182 2.91 -0.40 27.21
CA LEU A 182 2.19 0.41 26.23
C LEU A 182 2.77 1.84 26.13
N GLN A 183 4.11 1.91 26.09
CA GLN A 183 4.87 3.15 26.11
C GLN A 183 5.41 3.46 24.70
N PRO A 184 4.93 4.55 24.04
CA PRO A 184 5.53 5.00 22.80
C PRO A 184 7.02 5.26 23.01
N THR A 185 7.82 4.75 22.09
CA THR A 185 9.27 4.77 22.23
C THR A 185 9.89 4.98 20.86
N LEU A 186 10.88 5.88 20.79
CA LEU A 186 11.69 6.09 19.59
C LEU A 186 12.85 5.10 19.60
N LEU A 187 12.86 4.19 18.62
CA LEU A 187 13.88 3.17 18.43
C LEU A 187 14.90 3.66 17.39
N LEU A 188 16.09 4.01 17.83
CA LEU A 188 17.14 4.54 16.95
C LEU A 188 17.81 3.42 16.15
N ASN A 189 18.30 3.75 14.96
CA ASN A 189 19.22 2.89 14.17
C ASN A 189 18.71 1.46 13.88
N THR A 190 17.40 1.26 13.87
CA THR A 190 16.78 -0.07 13.86
C THR A 190 16.81 -0.72 12.47
N ILE A 191 16.58 0.07 11.41
CA ILE A 191 16.41 -0.46 10.05
C ILE A 191 17.58 -0.13 9.12
N ASN A 192 18.73 0.28 9.66
CA ASN A 192 19.92 0.66 8.88
C ASN A 192 20.44 -0.44 7.92
N HIS A 193 20.10 -1.70 8.19
CA HIS A 193 20.49 -2.85 7.40
C HIS A 193 19.59 -3.11 6.18
N TRP A 194 18.44 -2.42 6.07
CA TRP A 194 17.54 -2.62 4.93
C TRP A 194 18.14 -2.11 3.62
N PRO A 195 18.03 -2.88 2.51
CA PRO A 195 18.38 -2.38 1.18
C PRO A 195 17.66 -1.08 0.81
N ALA A 196 16.42 -0.89 1.29
CA ALA A 196 15.60 0.30 1.07
C ALA A 196 16.31 1.61 1.46
N MET A 197 17.14 1.61 2.51
CA MET A 197 17.88 2.78 3.00
C MET A 197 18.81 3.40 1.95
N THR A 198 19.25 2.59 0.99
CA THR A 198 20.13 3.02 -0.11
C THR A 198 19.37 3.13 -1.43
N LYS A 199 18.56 2.12 -1.76
CA LYS A 199 17.91 2.02 -3.08
C LYS A 199 16.80 3.05 -3.28
N TRP A 200 15.97 3.32 -2.28
CA TRP A 200 14.74 4.08 -2.48
C TRP A 200 14.93 5.59 -2.59
N ARG A 201 16.10 6.12 -2.18
CA ARG A 201 16.46 7.52 -2.42
C ARG A 201 16.69 7.82 -3.90
N ASP A 202 17.08 6.82 -4.69
CA ASP A 202 17.09 6.94 -6.14
C ASP A 202 15.66 6.72 -6.66
N LEU A 203 14.95 7.81 -6.94
CA LEU A 203 13.58 7.71 -7.42
C LEU A 203 13.49 7.02 -8.80
N ASN A 204 14.59 6.92 -9.55
CA ASN A 204 14.64 6.14 -10.78
C ASN A 204 14.59 4.63 -10.49
N TYR A 205 15.04 4.18 -9.31
CA TYR A 205 14.83 2.81 -8.87
C TYR A 205 13.34 2.53 -8.64
N LEU A 206 12.66 3.40 -7.88
CA LEU A 206 11.21 3.28 -7.64
C LEU A 206 10.42 3.31 -8.96
N LEU A 207 10.76 4.25 -9.85
CA LEU A 207 10.21 4.31 -11.20
C LEU A 207 10.39 2.98 -11.91
N LYS A 208 11.62 2.44 -11.95
CA LYS A 208 11.94 1.19 -12.66
C LYS A 208 11.14 -0.02 -12.15
N VAL A 209 10.98 -0.16 -10.83
CA VAL A 209 10.39 -1.38 -10.24
C VAL A 209 8.88 -1.28 -10.01
N ALA A 210 8.35 -0.07 -9.95
CA ALA A 210 6.96 0.17 -9.52
C ALA A 210 6.24 1.24 -10.35
N GLY A 211 6.91 1.95 -11.25
CA GLY A 211 6.36 3.11 -11.95
C GLY A 211 5.10 2.82 -12.75
N ASN A 212 4.97 1.61 -13.31
CA ASN A 212 3.80 1.23 -14.10
C ASN A 212 2.63 0.71 -13.24
N ARG A 213 2.76 0.70 -11.92
CA ARG A 213 1.71 0.20 -11.03
C ARG A 213 0.74 1.30 -10.69
N THR A 214 -0.55 0.97 -10.72
CA THR A 214 -1.62 1.84 -10.25
C THR A 214 -1.66 1.82 -8.74
N VAL A 215 -1.65 2.99 -8.11
CA VAL A 215 -1.65 3.19 -6.66
C VAL A 215 -2.72 4.20 -6.27
N PRO A 216 -3.35 4.07 -5.09
CA PRO A 216 -4.24 5.09 -4.56
C PRO A 216 -3.42 6.27 -4.03
N ILE A 217 -3.81 7.47 -4.43
CA ILE A 217 -3.19 8.73 -4.02
C ILE A 217 -4.26 9.63 -3.42
N GLU A 218 -4.00 10.11 -2.21
CA GLU A 218 -4.78 11.16 -1.58
C GLU A 218 -4.38 12.52 -2.15
N ILE A 219 -5.36 13.35 -2.45
CA ILE A 219 -5.20 14.69 -3.01
C ILE A 219 -5.92 15.67 -2.08
N GLY A 220 -5.22 16.74 -1.69
CA GLY A 220 -5.73 17.80 -0.82
C GLY A 220 -4.84 18.06 0.39
N SER A 221 -5.29 18.96 1.26
CA SER A 221 -4.47 19.39 2.41
C SER A 221 -4.28 18.30 3.47
N ASN A 222 -5.33 17.50 3.72
CA ASN A 222 -5.35 16.27 4.53
C ASN A 222 -6.71 15.56 4.41
N TYR A 223 -6.80 14.31 4.86
CA TYR A 223 -8.02 13.49 4.76
C TYR A 223 -9.21 13.93 5.64
N ALA A 224 -9.01 14.87 6.58
CA ALA A 224 -10.09 15.41 7.39
C ALA A 224 -10.69 16.69 6.80
N SER A 225 -10.24 17.14 5.62
CA SER A 225 -10.75 18.33 4.93
C SER A 225 -11.80 17.99 3.87
N ASP A 226 -12.76 18.90 3.65
CA ASP A 226 -13.85 18.73 2.66
C ASP A 226 -13.33 18.69 1.21
N GLU A 227 -12.12 19.19 0.96
CA GLU A 227 -11.46 19.19 -0.35
C GLU A 227 -10.73 17.87 -0.66
N TRP A 228 -10.69 16.94 0.29
CA TRP A 228 -9.97 15.67 0.12
C TRP A 228 -10.64 14.77 -0.92
N SER A 229 -9.81 14.18 -1.76
CA SER A 229 -10.23 13.10 -2.65
C SER A 229 -9.14 12.03 -2.76
N GLN A 230 -9.52 10.85 -3.25
CA GLN A 230 -8.58 9.77 -3.55
C GLN A 230 -8.73 9.37 -5.01
N GLN A 231 -7.61 9.19 -5.70
CA GLN A 231 -7.58 8.78 -7.11
C GLN A 231 -6.59 7.62 -7.33
N LEU A 232 -6.93 6.74 -8.27
CA LEU A 232 -6.04 5.70 -8.75
C LEU A 232 -5.20 6.26 -9.90
N VAL A 233 -3.89 6.31 -9.72
CA VAL A 233 -2.95 6.84 -10.72
C VAL A 233 -1.75 5.92 -10.88
N LYS A 234 -1.03 6.00 -12.00
CA LYS A 234 0.25 5.29 -12.14
C LYS A 234 1.30 5.94 -11.23
N LEU A 235 2.07 5.11 -10.53
CA LEU A 235 3.12 5.59 -9.62
C LEU A 235 4.13 6.50 -10.35
N ARG A 236 4.44 6.22 -11.63
CA ARG A 236 5.29 7.09 -12.45
C ARG A 236 4.75 8.52 -12.51
N ASP A 237 3.45 8.70 -12.73
CA ASP A 237 2.84 10.02 -12.87
C ASP A 237 2.88 10.77 -11.55
N PHE A 238 2.55 10.10 -10.44
CA PHE A 238 2.70 10.65 -9.10
C PHE A 238 4.14 11.08 -8.80
N LEU A 239 5.13 10.22 -9.08
CA LEU A 239 6.55 10.53 -8.86
C LEU A 239 6.98 11.76 -9.67
N TYR A 240 6.56 11.85 -10.94
CA TYR A 240 6.88 12.98 -11.78
C TYR A 240 6.19 14.27 -11.33
N ARG A 241 4.91 14.23 -10.93
CA ARG A 241 4.20 15.42 -10.44
C ARG A 241 4.82 15.96 -9.15
N GLN A 242 5.14 15.08 -8.19
CA GLN A 242 5.48 15.52 -6.84
C GLN A 242 6.98 15.72 -6.58
N PHE A 243 7.86 15.05 -7.34
CA PHE A 243 9.31 15.04 -7.08
C PHE A 243 10.15 15.61 -8.23
N SER A 244 9.56 15.99 -9.35
CA SER A 244 10.30 16.67 -10.43
C SER A 244 10.68 18.10 -10.07
N GLN A 245 11.69 18.66 -10.75
CA GLN A 245 12.24 19.98 -10.46
C GLN A 245 11.27 21.14 -10.74
N THR A 246 10.21 20.93 -11.51
CA THR A 246 9.16 21.92 -11.80
C THR A 246 8.10 21.93 -10.69
N LYS A 247 8.44 22.51 -9.53
CA LYS A 247 7.47 22.77 -8.47
C LYS A 247 6.65 24.01 -8.82
N GLY A 248 5.55 23.82 -9.54
CA GLY A 248 4.49 24.82 -9.63
C GLY A 248 3.64 24.85 -8.35
N ASP A 249 2.55 25.61 -8.37
CA ASP A 249 1.49 25.64 -7.34
C ASP A 249 0.64 24.35 -7.39
N GLN A 250 1.30 23.19 -7.39
CA GLN A 250 0.66 21.88 -7.49
C GLN A 250 0.13 21.45 -6.13
N GLU A 251 -1.07 20.89 -6.13
CA GLU A 251 -1.66 20.25 -4.96
C GLU A 251 -0.76 19.12 -4.45
N ILE A 252 -0.71 18.99 -3.13
CA ILE A 252 0.05 17.93 -2.47
C ILE A 252 -0.69 16.61 -2.69
N GLU A 253 0.03 15.66 -3.26
CA GLU A 253 -0.41 14.27 -3.40
C GLU A 253 0.32 13.40 -2.37
N TYR A 254 -0.40 12.44 -1.78
CA TYR A 254 0.16 11.54 -0.79
C TYR A 254 -0.25 10.09 -1.04
N LEU A 255 0.73 9.20 -1.25
CA LEU A 255 0.52 7.76 -1.18
C LEU A 255 0.51 7.38 0.31
N ALA A 256 -0.69 7.26 0.88
CA ALA A 256 -0.88 6.99 2.29
C ALA A 256 -1.55 5.62 2.49
N GLN A 257 -1.18 4.92 3.57
CA GLN A 257 -1.85 3.72 4.05
C GLN A 257 -2.05 2.59 3.02
N HIS A 258 -1.19 2.49 2.01
CA HIS A 258 -1.34 1.50 0.93
C HIS A 258 -0.51 0.23 1.18
N GLU A 259 -1.06 -0.95 0.86
CA GLU A 259 -0.36 -2.25 0.90
C GLU A 259 0.56 -2.44 -0.33
N LEU A 260 1.41 -1.44 -0.57
CA LEU A 260 2.26 -1.34 -1.74
C LEU A 260 3.15 -2.58 -1.95
N PHE A 261 3.58 -3.22 -0.86
CA PHE A 261 4.53 -4.32 -0.92
C PHE A 261 3.88 -5.67 -1.22
N ALA A 262 2.59 -5.85 -0.87
CA ALA A 262 1.80 -6.99 -1.34
C ALA A 262 1.57 -6.89 -2.85
N GLN A 263 1.40 -5.66 -3.35
CA GLN A 263 1.28 -5.37 -4.77
C GLN A 263 2.62 -5.52 -5.50
N ILE A 264 3.76 -5.11 -4.91
CA ILE A 264 5.06 -5.00 -5.60
C ILE A 264 6.15 -5.80 -4.88
N PRO A 265 6.35 -7.08 -5.26
CA PRO A 265 7.33 -7.95 -4.63
C PRO A 265 8.78 -7.45 -4.68
N ALA A 266 9.14 -6.68 -5.73
CA ALA A 266 10.46 -6.08 -5.84
C ALA A 266 10.77 -5.08 -4.72
N LEU A 267 9.76 -4.33 -4.25
CA LEU A 267 9.91 -3.43 -3.10
C LEU A 267 9.84 -4.19 -1.78
N GLN A 268 9.01 -5.24 -1.68
CA GLN A 268 8.98 -6.11 -0.49
C GLN A 268 10.35 -6.74 -0.20
N ALA A 269 11.11 -7.08 -1.24
CA ALA A 269 12.46 -7.65 -1.10
C ALA A 269 13.51 -6.67 -0.54
N ASP A 270 13.19 -5.37 -0.43
CA ASP A 270 14.09 -4.34 0.10
C ASP A 270 13.88 -4.04 1.59
N ILE A 271 12.91 -4.69 2.23
CA ILE A 271 12.55 -4.56 3.65
C ILE A 271 12.38 -5.94 4.28
N CYS A 272 12.33 -6.00 5.61
CA CYS A 272 11.87 -7.17 6.35
C CYS A 272 10.94 -6.74 7.48
N VAL A 273 10.11 -7.66 7.97
CA VAL A 273 9.30 -7.41 9.17
C VAL A 273 10.26 -7.31 10.37
N PRO A 274 10.25 -6.21 11.15
CA PRO A 274 11.09 -6.11 12.34
C PRO A 274 10.74 -7.18 13.38
N ASP A 275 11.76 -7.80 13.97
CA ASP A 275 11.59 -8.87 14.98
C ASP A 275 10.70 -8.46 16.16
N TYR A 276 10.59 -7.15 16.44
CA TYR A 276 9.70 -6.60 17.46
C TYR A 276 8.22 -6.93 17.24
N CYS A 277 7.79 -7.19 16.01
CA CYS A 277 6.41 -7.58 15.72
C CYS A 277 6.10 -9.02 16.20
N THR A 278 7.10 -9.82 16.56
CA THR A 278 6.92 -11.21 17.03
C THR A 278 6.62 -11.32 18.53
N VAL A 279 6.66 -10.21 19.28
CA VAL A 279 6.54 -10.23 20.75
C VAL A 279 5.18 -10.70 21.26
N SER A 280 4.13 -10.62 20.45
CA SER A 280 2.78 -11.08 20.78
C SER A 280 2.53 -12.57 20.50
N ALA A 281 3.56 -13.31 20.07
CA ALA A 281 3.50 -14.75 19.79
C ALA A 281 2.51 -15.18 18.68
N THR A 282 2.00 -14.24 17.89
CA THR A 282 1.27 -14.53 16.65
C THR A 282 2.24 -14.77 15.50
N ASN A 283 1.80 -15.51 14.47
CA ASN A 283 2.64 -15.79 13.31
C ASN A 283 3.01 -14.48 12.61
N GLU A 284 4.23 -14.38 12.06
CA GLU A 284 4.67 -13.24 11.22
C GLU A 284 3.71 -12.91 10.06
N ALA A 285 2.87 -13.87 9.67
CA ALA A 285 1.87 -13.75 8.62
C ALA A 285 0.72 -12.77 8.93
N ASP A 286 0.58 -12.28 10.18
CA ASP A 286 -0.52 -11.42 10.62
C ASP A 286 -0.12 -9.93 10.74
N VAL A 287 1.01 -9.53 10.13
CA VAL A 287 1.49 -8.14 10.14
C VAL A 287 1.06 -7.39 8.88
N ASP A 288 0.24 -6.36 9.03
CA ASP A 288 -0.14 -5.49 7.92
C ASP A 288 1.00 -4.49 7.63
N ILE A 289 1.50 -4.48 6.39
CA ILE A 289 2.61 -3.61 5.98
C ILE A 289 2.06 -2.51 5.06
N LYS A 290 2.15 -1.25 5.51
CA LYS A 290 1.68 -0.08 4.74
C LYS A 290 2.82 0.84 4.35
N ALA A 291 2.72 1.40 3.16
CA ALA A 291 3.63 2.41 2.62
C ALA A 291 3.08 3.82 2.80
N TRP A 292 4.00 4.75 3.06
CA TRP A 292 3.72 6.18 3.19
C TRP A 292 4.75 6.96 2.38
N LEU A 293 4.40 7.42 1.18
CA LEU A 293 5.30 8.13 0.27
C LEU A 293 4.68 9.45 -0.15
N GLY A 294 5.38 10.55 0.09
CA GLY A 294 4.93 11.87 -0.33
C GLY A 294 6.01 12.94 -0.31
N PRO A 295 5.73 14.10 -0.91
CA PRO A 295 6.62 15.24 -0.84
C PRO A 295 6.67 15.81 0.58
N ARG A 296 7.55 16.79 0.78
CA ARG A 296 7.49 17.67 1.94
C ARG A 296 6.08 18.25 2.13
N HIS A 297 5.67 18.45 3.38
CA HIS A 297 4.39 19.02 3.79
C HIS A 297 3.16 18.11 3.71
N THR A 298 3.31 16.81 3.42
CA THR A 298 2.21 15.86 3.67
C THR A 298 1.85 15.80 5.16
N ILE A 299 0.55 15.71 5.43
CA ILE A 299 -0.02 15.71 6.78
C ILE A 299 -0.94 14.50 6.94
N SER A 300 -0.71 13.72 8.00
CA SER A 300 -1.72 12.85 8.60
C SER A 300 -2.19 13.53 9.89
N PRO A 301 -3.42 14.08 9.93
CA PRO A 301 -4.00 14.74 11.09
C PRO A 301 -3.95 13.90 12.35
N MET A 302 -4.19 14.54 13.50
CA MET A 302 -4.22 13.87 14.79
C MET A 302 -5.28 12.74 14.82
N HIS A 303 -4.83 11.49 14.88
CA HIS A 303 -5.71 10.31 14.91
C HIS A 303 -5.13 9.18 15.77
N ASN A 304 -5.91 8.13 16.00
CA ASN A 304 -5.44 6.92 16.68
C ASN A 304 -5.80 5.65 15.91
N ASP A 305 -4.96 4.62 16.09
CA ASP A 305 -5.12 3.32 15.45
C ASP A 305 -5.47 2.23 16.47
N PRO A 306 -6.17 1.16 16.08
CA PRO A 306 -6.55 0.09 17.00
C PRO A 306 -5.43 -0.93 17.28
N LYS A 307 -4.42 -1.03 16.41
CA LYS A 307 -3.33 -2.03 16.48
C LYS A 307 -2.05 -1.42 17.04
N HIS A 308 -1.11 -2.28 17.45
CA HIS A 308 0.28 -1.85 17.61
C HIS A 308 0.84 -1.45 16.25
N ASN A 309 1.66 -0.41 16.21
CA ASN A 309 2.24 0.09 14.97
C ASN A 309 3.73 0.42 15.18
N LEU A 310 4.57 0.02 14.23
CA LEU A 310 5.98 0.38 14.16
C LEU A 310 6.22 1.15 12.87
N LEU A 311 6.29 2.48 12.98
CA LEU A 311 6.52 3.38 11.86
C LEU A 311 8.03 3.55 11.63
N CYS A 312 8.54 2.94 10.57
CA CYS A 312 9.95 2.91 10.20
C CYS A 312 10.25 3.96 9.12
N GLN A 313 11.27 4.81 9.32
CA GLN A 313 11.58 5.91 8.40
C GLN A 313 12.74 5.54 7.47
N VAL A 314 12.47 5.42 6.17
CA VAL A 314 13.48 5.00 5.18
C VAL A 314 14.30 6.20 4.67
N PHE A 315 13.62 7.23 4.15
CA PHE A 315 14.27 8.49 3.80
C PHE A 315 13.38 9.68 4.15
N GLY A 316 14.00 10.85 4.33
CA GLY A 316 13.30 12.04 4.79
C GLY A 316 13.03 12.03 6.29
N CYS A 317 12.45 13.12 6.80
CA CYS A 317 12.12 13.26 8.22
C CYS A 317 10.64 13.63 8.42
N LYS A 318 10.06 13.12 9.51
CA LYS A 318 8.69 13.42 9.93
C LYS A 318 8.68 14.00 11.34
N ARG A 319 8.04 15.15 11.52
CA ARG A 319 7.73 15.71 12.83
C ARG A 319 6.45 15.05 13.32
N ILE A 320 6.48 14.51 14.53
CA ILE A 320 5.36 13.78 15.10
C ILE A 320 4.98 14.40 16.45
N ILE A 321 3.68 14.62 16.63
CA ILE A 321 3.08 15.07 17.89
C ILE A 321 2.18 13.95 18.39
N LEU A 322 2.42 13.49 19.61
CA LEU A 322 1.65 12.44 20.26
C LEU A 322 0.81 12.99 21.40
N ALA A 323 -0.29 12.33 21.70
CA ALA A 323 -1.05 12.49 22.94
C ALA A 323 -1.49 11.13 23.48
N SER A 324 -1.62 11.03 24.80
CA SER A 324 -1.95 9.77 25.46
C SER A 324 -3.36 9.32 25.08
N SER A 325 -3.58 8.00 25.01
CA SER A 325 -4.93 7.44 24.87
C SER A 325 -5.86 7.85 26.04
N ALA A 326 -5.28 8.13 27.21
CA ALA A 326 -6.02 8.65 28.37
C ALA A 326 -6.59 10.06 28.16
N ASP A 327 -6.04 10.83 27.21
CA ASP A 327 -6.46 12.20 26.92
C ASP A 327 -7.56 12.28 25.84
N THR A 328 -8.09 11.13 25.40
CA THR A 328 -9.05 11.03 24.28
C THR A 328 -10.25 11.99 24.41
N GLU A 329 -10.83 12.11 25.60
CA GLU A 329 -11.99 12.99 25.84
C GLU A 329 -11.67 14.48 25.66
N TYR A 330 -10.39 14.86 25.76
CA TYR A 330 -9.91 16.23 25.61
C TYR A 330 -9.46 16.55 24.18
N LEU A 331 -9.37 15.55 23.31
CA LEU A 331 -8.85 15.67 21.95
C LEU A 331 -9.93 15.90 20.89
N TYR A 332 -11.20 16.08 21.28
CA TYR A 332 -12.29 16.44 20.34
C TYR A 332 -12.36 15.53 19.10
N PRO A 333 -12.52 14.19 19.27
CA PRO A 333 -12.76 13.30 18.14
C PRO A 333 -13.98 13.76 17.33
N HIS A 334 -14.02 13.46 16.03
CA HIS A 334 -15.23 13.68 15.24
C HIS A 334 -16.37 12.77 15.72
N GLU A 335 -17.61 13.24 15.66
CA GLU A 335 -18.78 12.46 16.08
C GLU A 335 -19.24 11.44 15.02
N SER A 336 -18.82 11.61 13.77
CA SER A 336 -19.18 10.69 12.68
C SER A 336 -18.53 9.32 12.86
N GLU A 337 -19.27 8.26 12.55
CA GLU A 337 -18.81 6.86 12.67
C GLU A 337 -17.46 6.60 11.96
N PHE A 338 -17.21 7.25 10.82
CA PHE A 338 -16.02 7.06 10.00
C PHE A 338 -14.77 7.81 10.47
N LEU A 339 -14.91 8.88 11.24
CA LEU A 339 -13.80 9.74 11.69
C LEU A 339 -13.69 9.79 13.21
N ASN A 340 -14.36 8.90 13.94
CA ASN A 340 -14.36 8.89 15.40
C ASN A 340 -12.98 8.65 16.03
N ASN A 341 -12.03 8.12 15.26
CA ASN A 341 -10.63 7.95 15.63
C ASN A 341 -9.74 9.13 15.21
N THR A 342 -10.31 10.15 14.56
CA THR A 342 -9.63 11.37 14.10
C THR A 342 -10.12 12.57 14.92
N SER A 343 -9.20 13.46 15.27
CA SER A 343 -9.45 14.66 16.05
C SER A 343 -9.75 15.86 15.15
N GLN A 344 -10.64 16.74 15.61
CA GLN A 344 -10.98 17.99 14.92
C GLN A 344 -9.88 19.07 15.03
N ILE A 345 -8.80 18.81 15.77
CA ILE A 345 -7.78 19.81 16.11
C ILE A 345 -6.62 19.81 15.11
N ASP A 346 -5.98 20.97 14.92
CA ASP A 346 -4.62 21.04 14.40
C ASP A 346 -3.64 20.96 15.57
N ALA A 347 -3.01 19.79 15.79
CA ALA A 347 -2.11 19.60 16.93
C ALA A 347 -0.81 20.43 16.85
N ALA A 348 -0.40 20.86 15.65
CA ALA A 348 0.75 21.74 15.49
C ALA A 348 0.39 23.22 15.74
N LYS A 349 -0.89 23.57 15.65
CA LYS A 349 -1.43 24.91 15.95
C LYS A 349 -2.73 24.81 16.77
N PRO A 350 -2.66 24.40 18.05
CA PRO A 350 -3.85 24.22 18.88
C PRO A 350 -4.64 25.53 19.06
N ASP A 351 -5.92 25.52 18.74
CA ASP A 351 -6.85 26.62 18.99
C ASP A 351 -7.53 26.42 20.37
N PHE A 352 -6.96 27.04 21.40
CA PHE A 352 -7.45 26.92 22.78
C PHE A 352 -8.74 27.69 23.07
N ASP A 353 -9.16 28.59 22.17
CA ASP A 353 -10.42 29.32 22.32
C ASP A 353 -11.57 28.45 21.80
N ARG A 354 -11.37 27.78 20.66
CA ARG A 354 -12.33 26.80 20.11
C ARG A 354 -12.31 25.47 20.86
N PHE A 355 -11.14 25.00 21.30
CA PHE A 355 -10.93 23.70 21.92
C PHE A 355 -10.30 23.85 23.32
N PRO A 356 -11.02 24.41 24.32
CA PRO A 356 -10.46 24.77 25.62
C PRO A 356 -9.93 23.58 26.45
N LEU A 357 -10.43 22.36 26.23
CA LEU A 357 -9.99 21.16 26.95
C LEU A 357 -8.55 20.76 26.59
N LEU A 358 -8.01 21.24 25.47
CA LEU A 358 -6.61 20.99 25.08
C LEU A 358 -5.59 21.52 26.09
N LYS A 359 -5.98 22.45 26.96
CA LYS A 359 -5.14 22.95 28.07
C LYS A 359 -4.79 21.85 29.08
N SER A 360 -5.58 20.77 29.13
CA SER A 360 -5.36 19.62 30.00
C SER A 360 -4.54 18.51 29.33
N VAL A 361 -4.29 18.60 28.01
CA VAL A 361 -3.58 17.57 27.24
C VAL A 361 -2.08 17.80 27.29
N ARG A 362 -1.32 16.73 27.53
CA ARG A 362 0.14 16.75 27.35
C ARG A 362 0.48 16.24 25.95
N PHE A 363 1.03 17.13 25.13
CA PHE A 363 1.60 16.75 23.83
C PHE A 363 3.07 16.35 23.98
N TYR A 364 3.46 15.26 23.33
CA TYR A 364 4.83 14.77 23.24
C TYR A 364 5.33 14.95 21.81
N LYS A 365 6.51 15.53 21.62
CA LYS A 365 7.06 15.84 20.30
C LYS A 365 8.33 15.05 20.06
N LEU A 366 8.48 14.61 18.81
CA LEU A 366 9.73 14.00 18.33
C LEU A 366 9.94 14.31 16.84
N LEU A 367 11.18 14.07 16.38
CA LEU A 367 11.54 14.04 14.98
C LEU A 367 11.94 12.61 14.60
N LEU A 368 11.15 11.97 13.76
CA LEU A 368 11.48 10.66 13.20
C LEU A 368 12.39 10.85 11.98
N GLN A 369 13.57 10.22 12.02
CA GLN A 369 14.65 10.41 11.06
C GLN A 369 15.04 9.09 10.37
N PRO A 370 15.71 9.13 9.21
CA PRO A 370 16.09 7.92 8.48
C PRO A 370 16.84 6.91 9.36
N GLY A 371 16.42 5.65 9.31
CA GLY A 371 17.01 4.54 10.07
C GLY A 371 16.30 4.26 11.40
N ASP A 372 15.52 5.22 11.90
CA ASP A 372 14.80 5.11 13.16
C ASP A 372 13.38 4.55 12.95
N CYS A 373 12.81 3.99 14.02
CA CYS A 373 11.43 3.54 14.09
C CYS A 373 10.71 4.17 15.28
N LEU A 374 9.44 4.52 15.11
CA LEU A 374 8.57 4.90 16.20
C LEU A 374 7.62 3.75 16.53
N TYR A 375 7.69 3.24 17.75
CA TYR A 375 6.67 2.34 18.29
C TYR A 375 5.48 3.14 18.82
N LEU A 376 4.29 2.83 18.31
CA LEU A 376 3.00 3.36 18.70
C LEU A 376 2.15 2.22 19.26
N PRO A 377 1.85 2.22 20.56
CA PRO A 377 0.86 1.32 21.14
C PRO A 377 -0.56 1.64 20.64
N PRO A 378 -1.50 0.67 20.71
CA PRO A 378 -2.90 0.90 20.39
C PRO A 378 -3.47 2.16 21.04
N LYS A 379 -4.29 2.88 20.29
CA LYS A 379 -5.05 4.06 20.71
C LYS A 379 -4.23 5.29 21.09
N TRP A 380 -2.90 5.27 20.93
CA TRP A 380 -2.12 6.50 21.04
C TRP A 380 -2.41 7.45 19.89
N TRP A 381 -2.71 8.69 20.25
CA TRP A 381 -3.02 9.74 19.31
C TRP A 381 -1.74 10.30 18.69
N HIS A 382 -1.73 10.50 17.38
CA HIS A 382 -0.57 10.97 16.65
C HIS A 382 -0.94 11.85 15.44
N ASP A 383 -0.25 13.00 15.32
CA ASP A 383 -0.21 13.89 14.14
C ASP A 383 1.18 13.78 13.51
N VAL A 384 1.22 13.57 12.19
CA VAL A 384 2.46 13.26 11.45
C VAL A 384 2.62 14.22 10.29
N ARG A 385 3.74 14.93 10.22
CA ARG A 385 4.03 15.90 9.14
C ARG A 385 5.41 15.71 8.55
N SER A 386 5.49 15.62 7.23
CA SER A 386 6.77 15.45 6.53
C SER A 386 7.54 16.77 6.42
N GLU A 387 8.75 16.84 7.01
CA GLU A 387 9.64 18.02 6.91
C GLU A 387 10.42 18.08 5.60
N THR A 388 10.52 16.94 4.91
CA THR A 388 11.14 16.75 3.61
C THR A 388 10.32 15.77 2.79
N ASP A 389 10.67 15.59 1.53
CA ASP A 389 10.26 14.42 0.75
C ASP A 389 10.57 13.15 1.56
N SER A 390 9.59 12.25 1.69
CA SER A 390 9.58 11.24 2.75
C SER A 390 8.98 9.91 2.28
N PHE A 391 9.62 8.81 2.69
CA PHE A 391 9.08 7.46 2.56
C PHE A 391 9.24 6.71 3.89
N SER A 392 8.10 6.33 4.48
CA SER A 392 8.03 5.49 5.68
C SER A 392 7.32 4.17 5.38
N VAL A 393 7.60 3.16 6.19
CA VAL A 393 6.92 1.85 6.19
C VAL A 393 6.36 1.61 7.58
N SER A 394 5.08 1.29 7.69
CA SER A 394 4.48 0.93 8.98
C SER A 394 4.10 -0.54 9.03
N PHE A 395 4.33 -1.17 10.18
CA PHE A 395 3.99 -2.57 10.46
C PHE A 395 2.95 -2.60 11.56
N TRP A 396 1.76 -3.13 11.27
CA TRP A 396 0.65 -3.14 12.22
C TRP A 396 0.36 -4.57 12.66
N TRP A 397 0.30 -4.80 13.97
CA TRP A 397 0.09 -6.13 14.55
C TRP A 397 -0.71 -6.07 15.86
N GLU A 398 -1.14 -7.24 16.34
CA GLU A 398 -1.90 -7.43 17.59
C GLU A 398 -1.00 -7.56 18.82
#